data_AF-A0A0C9Z2Y9-F1
#
_entry.id   AF-A0A0C9Z2Y9-F1
#
_cell.length_a   1.000
_cell.length_b   1.000
_cell.length_c   1.000
_cell.angle_alpha   90.00
_cell.angle_beta   90.00
_cell.angle_gamma   90.00
#
_symmetry.space_group_name_H-M   'P 1'
#
loop_
_entity.id
_entity.type
_entity.pdbx_description
1 polymer ?
#
loop_
_entity_poly.entity_id
_entity_poly.type
_entity_poly.pdbx_seq_one_letter_code
_entity_poly.pdbx_strand_id
1 'polypeptide(L)'
;ADWTPKEVDALICYLHGHCMEQGDTGSFCQSTYANAAEHIHLLLISGKVKDHKNVSIKWGALKQTYNAIMTYCSKLGEHWDNECGVNIGGALAAESWSKYIAVKANVQMKPFCNKGWEYLEFLEDIF
;
A
#
# COMPACT_ATOMS: atom_id res chain seq x y z
N ALA A 1 -3.47 8.79 12.89
CA ALA A 1 -3.25 10.05 12.15
C ALA A 1 -4.03 9.90 10.85
N ASP A 2 -4.87 10.87 10.53
CA ASP A 2 -5.63 10.83 9.29
C ASP A 2 -4.70 11.19 8.13
N TRP A 3 -4.70 10.37 7.09
CA TRP A 3 -3.87 10.54 5.90
C TRP A 3 -4.77 10.91 4.72
N THR A 4 -4.56 12.08 4.14
CA THR A 4 -5.19 12.45 2.89
C THR A 4 -4.52 11.72 1.71
N PRO A 5 -5.20 11.53 0.57
CA PRO A 5 -4.58 10.93 -0.61
C PRO A 5 -3.26 11.63 -1.00
N LYS A 6 -3.26 12.97 -1.04
CA LYS A 6 -2.06 13.77 -1.37
C LYS A 6 -0.86 13.50 -0.44
N GLU A 7 -1.11 13.28 0.85
CA GLU A 7 -0.05 12.94 1.80
C GLU A 7 0.48 11.51 1.60
N VAL A 8 -0.39 10.59 1.17
CA VAL A 8 0.03 9.22 0.82
C VAL A 8 0.85 9.23 -0.47
N ASP A 9 0.39 9.95 -1.49
CA ASP A 9 1.13 10.12 -2.75
C ASP A 9 2.52 10.69 -2.49
N ALA A 10 2.59 11.79 -1.72
CA ALA A 10 3.86 12.42 -1.38
C ALA A 10 4.78 11.49 -0.58
N LEU A 11 4.24 10.67 0.32
CA LEU A 11 5.03 9.66 1.03
C LEU A 11 5.62 8.64 0.06
N ILE A 12 4.81 8.11 -0.85
CA ILE A 12 5.23 7.05 -1.77
C ILE A 12 6.23 7.58 -2.78
N CYS A 13 5.96 8.73 -3.39
CA CYS A 13 6.91 9.37 -4.30
C CYS A 13 8.23 9.70 -3.60
N TYR A 14 8.18 10.19 -2.35
CA TYR A 14 9.40 10.45 -1.58
C TYR A 14 10.20 9.17 -1.36
N LEU A 15 9.57 8.09 -0.89
CA LEU A 15 10.27 6.83 -0.60
C LEU A 15 10.76 6.12 -1.87
N HIS A 16 10.02 6.21 -2.98
CA HIS A 16 10.43 5.70 -4.28
C HIS A 16 11.70 6.39 -4.77
N GLY A 17 11.77 7.72 -4.70
CA GLY A 17 12.98 8.49 -5.03
C GLY A 17 14.18 8.23 -4.10
N HIS A 18 13.96 7.63 -2.94
CA HIS A 18 14.99 7.24 -1.97
C HIS A 18 15.09 5.72 -1.81
N CYS A 19 14.64 4.92 -2.79
CA CYS A 19 14.59 3.45 -2.69
C CYS A 19 15.97 2.83 -2.39
N MET A 20 17.06 3.47 -2.83
CA MET A 20 18.44 3.05 -2.55
C MET A 20 18.83 3.14 -1.07
N GLU A 21 18.09 3.88 -0.24
CA GLU A 21 18.30 3.97 1.21
C GLU A 21 17.57 2.87 2.00
N GLN A 22 16.87 1.98 1.29
CA GLN A 22 16.14 0.89 1.90
C GLN A 22 17.11 -0.16 2.46
N GLY A 23 16.87 -0.61 3.70
CA GLY A 23 17.60 -1.73 4.27
C GLY A 23 17.05 -3.09 3.81
N ASP A 24 17.81 -4.16 4.06
CA ASP A 24 17.55 -5.53 3.60
C ASP A 24 16.15 -6.09 3.88
N THR A 25 15.47 -5.58 4.91
CA THR A 25 14.13 -6.01 5.27
C THR A 25 13.03 -5.27 4.52
N GLY A 26 13.39 -4.38 3.61
CA GLY A 26 12.44 -3.52 2.91
C GLY A 26 11.88 -2.40 3.79
N SER A 27 12.68 -1.94 4.76
CA SER A 27 12.34 -0.85 5.68
C SER A 27 13.38 0.26 5.54
N PHE A 28 12.95 1.51 5.70
CA PHE A 28 13.86 2.65 5.67
C PHE A 28 14.36 2.99 7.07
N CYS A 29 15.52 3.64 7.13
CA CYS A 29 16.08 4.11 8.39
C CYS A 29 15.25 5.27 8.98
N GLN A 30 15.41 5.53 10.27
CA GLN A 30 14.66 6.57 10.96
C GLN A 30 14.85 7.96 10.34
N SER A 31 16.06 8.28 9.85
CA SER A 31 16.32 9.56 9.19
C SER A 31 15.53 9.72 7.90
N THR A 32 15.42 8.67 7.07
CA THR A 32 14.58 8.72 5.86
C THR A 32 13.12 8.98 6.21
N TYR A 33 12.57 8.34 7.25
CA TYR A 33 11.21 8.62 7.71
C TYR A 33 11.02 10.02 8.30
N ALA A 34 12.04 10.57 8.97
CA ALA A 34 12.00 11.94 9.47
C ALA A 34 11.99 12.95 8.31
N ASN A 35 12.84 12.76 7.30
CA ASN A 35 12.88 13.62 6.12
C ASN A 35 11.58 13.52 5.30
N ALA A 36 11.02 12.31 5.16
CA ALA A 36 9.71 12.12 4.55
C ALA A 36 8.60 12.86 5.33
N ALA A 37 8.63 12.82 6.67
CA ALA A 37 7.68 13.54 7.50
C ALA A 37 7.76 15.06 7.30
N GLU A 38 8.97 15.61 7.21
CA GLU A 38 9.20 17.03 6.89
C GLU A 38 8.68 17.40 5.49
N HIS A 39 8.92 16.54 4.49
CA HIS A 39 8.40 16.73 3.13
C HIS A 39 6.86 16.76 3.10
N ILE A 40 6.21 15.82 3.79
CA ILE A 40 4.75 15.72 3.86
C ILE A 40 4.13 16.86 4.67
N HIS A 41 4.84 17.39 5.67
CA HIS A 41 4.34 18.47 6.53
C HIS A 41 3.87 19.69 5.74
N LEU A 42 4.52 19.99 4.60
CA LEU A 42 4.17 21.10 3.71
C LEU A 42 2.78 20.95 3.06
N LEU A 43 2.20 19.74 3.05
CA LEU A 43 0.90 19.43 2.47
C LEU A 43 -0.24 19.44 3.50
N LEU A 44 0.08 19.66 4.79
CA LEU A 44 -0.90 19.63 5.86
C LEU A 44 -1.83 20.85 5.78
N ILE A 45 -3.08 20.62 5.36
CA ILE A 45 -4.13 21.66 5.35
C ILE A 45 -4.73 21.84 6.75
N SER A 46 -4.92 20.74 7.49
CA SER A 46 -5.50 20.74 8.83
C SER A 46 -5.21 19.43 9.56
N GLY A 47 -5.20 19.46 10.90
CA GLY A 47 -5.07 18.27 11.74
C GLY A 47 -3.67 18.09 12.33
N LYS A 48 -3.34 16.85 12.72
CA LYS A 48 -2.09 16.53 13.41
C LYS A 48 -0.92 16.43 12.42
N VAL A 49 0.17 17.14 12.73
CA VAL A 49 1.48 16.94 12.07
C VAL A 49 1.93 15.49 12.24
N LYS A 50 2.33 14.88 11.13
CA LYS A 50 2.83 13.50 11.09
C LYS A 50 4.32 13.53 11.44
N ASP A 51 4.71 12.74 12.43
CA ASP A 51 6.12 12.52 12.75
C ASP A 51 6.66 11.27 12.04
N HIS A 52 7.96 10.99 12.22
CA HIS A 52 8.61 9.80 11.66
C HIS A 52 7.94 8.49 12.09
N LYS A 53 7.33 8.42 13.29
CA LYS A 53 6.61 7.21 13.75
C LYS A 53 5.32 7.05 12.96
N ASN A 54 4.58 8.14 12.73
CA ASN A 54 3.40 8.12 11.88
C ASN A 54 3.72 7.68 10.45
N VAL A 55 4.81 8.19 9.88
CA VAL A 55 5.30 7.77 8.56
C VAL A 55 5.65 6.28 8.55
N SER A 56 6.45 5.80 9.51
CA SER A 56 6.85 4.39 9.60
C SER A 56 5.65 3.45 9.72
N ILE A 57 4.66 3.79 10.54
CA ILE A 57 3.41 3.00 10.67
C ILE A 57 2.64 2.98 9.35
N LYS A 58 2.53 4.12 8.66
CA LYS A 58 1.83 4.20 7.38
C LYS A 58 2.54 3.40 6.29
N TRP A 59 3.87 3.49 6.20
CA TRP A 59 4.68 2.67 5.30
C TRP A 59 4.48 1.17 5.57
N GLY A 60 4.49 0.76 6.84
CA GLY A 60 4.20 -0.63 7.21
C GLY A 60 2.84 -1.13 6.70
N ALA A 61 1.80 -0.29 6.76
CA ALA A 61 0.48 -0.64 6.22
C ALA A 61 0.44 -0.71 4.68
N LEU A 62 1.15 0.20 4.00
CA LEU A 62 1.30 0.16 2.53
C LEU A 62 2.02 -1.12 2.09
N LYS A 63 3.11 -1.47 2.77
CA LYS A 63 3.84 -2.71 2.53
C LYS A 63 2.99 -3.96 2.78
N GLN A 64 2.18 -3.97 3.85
CA GLN A 64 1.25 -5.08 4.09
C GLN A 64 0.22 -5.24 2.96
N THR A 65 -0.22 -4.12 2.38
CA THR A 65 -1.14 -4.12 1.24
C THR A 65 -0.47 -4.71 0.01
N TYR A 66 0.74 -4.24 -0.32
CA TYR A 66 1.57 -4.79 -1.41
C TYR A 66 1.76 -6.30 -1.27
N ASN A 67 2.22 -6.76 -0.10
CA ASN A 67 2.45 -8.17 0.16
C ASN A 67 1.18 -9.01 0.00
N ALA A 68 0.01 -8.47 0.39
CA ALA A 68 -1.26 -9.15 0.22
C ALA A 68 -1.63 -9.30 -1.27
N ILE A 69 -1.42 -8.25 -2.07
CA ILE A 69 -1.63 -8.27 -3.53
C ILE A 69 -0.67 -9.29 -4.17
N MET A 70 0.63 -9.22 -3.88
CA MET A 70 1.61 -10.16 -4.42
C MET A 70 1.32 -11.61 -4.03
N THR A 71 0.88 -11.83 -2.78
CA THR A 71 0.44 -13.16 -2.33
C THR A 71 -0.78 -13.65 -3.11
N TYR A 72 -1.73 -12.76 -3.42
CA TYR A 72 -2.88 -13.09 -4.25
C TYR A 72 -2.45 -13.44 -5.68
N CYS A 73 -1.65 -12.59 -6.33
CA CYS A 73 -1.14 -12.79 -7.68
C CYS A 73 -0.27 -14.06 -7.83
N SER A 74 0.40 -14.50 -6.75
CA SER A 74 1.19 -15.74 -6.77
C SER A 74 0.34 -17.02 -6.86
N LYS A 75 -0.97 -16.95 -6.63
CA LYS A 75 -1.86 -18.10 -6.69
C LYS A 75 -2.22 -18.43 -8.14
N LEU A 76 -2.19 -19.72 -8.46
CA LEU A 76 -2.48 -20.19 -9.81
C LEU A 76 -3.92 -19.85 -10.22
N GLY A 77 -4.06 -19.15 -11.35
CA GLY A 77 -5.36 -18.85 -11.96
C GLY A 77 -6.07 -17.61 -11.40
N GLU A 78 -5.47 -16.90 -10.45
CA GLU A 78 -6.00 -15.62 -10.00
C GLU A 78 -5.66 -14.51 -11.00
N HIS A 79 -6.60 -13.59 -11.22
CA HIS A 79 -6.42 -12.44 -12.10
C HIS A 79 -6.16 -11.19 -11.27
N TRP A 80 -5.20 -10.38 -11.70
CA TRP A 80 -5.01 -9.02 -11.19
C TRP A 80 -4.77 -8.07 -12.35
N ASP A 81 -5.39 -6.90 -12.25
CA ASP A 81 -5.22 -5.76 -13.12
C ASP A 81 -5.02 -4.49 -12.28
N ASN A 82 -4.12 -3.60 -12.68
CA ASN A 82 -3.77 -2.44 -11.86
C ASN A 82 -4.87 -1.35 -11.85
N GLU A 83 -5.84 -1.42 -12.75
CA GLU A 83 -6.99 -0.51 -12.80
C GLU A 83 -8.23 -1.14 -12.13
N CYS A 84 -8.50 -2.41 -12.42
CA CYS A 84 -9.71 -3.12 -12.01
C CYS A 84 -9.51 -4.05 -10.80
N GLY A 85 -8.28 -4.23 -10.33
CA GLY A 85 -7.93 -5.11 -9.22
C GLY A 85 -8.20 -6.56 -9.60
N VAL A 86 -8.94 -7.27 -8.76
CA VAL A 86 -9.30 -8.67 -9.02
C VAL A 86 -10.37 -8.81 -10.12
N ASN A 87 -11.17 -7.77 -10.35
CA ASN A 87 -12.22 -7.72 -11.36
C ASN A 87 -13.23 -8.90 -11.26
N ILE A 88 -13.77 -9.12 -10.06
CA ILE A 88 -14.71 -10.20 -9.78
C ILE A 88 -16.05 -9.97 -10.49
N GLY A 89 -16.34 -10.81 -11.49
CA GLY A 89 -17.60 -10.85 -12.23
C GLY A 89 -18.38 -12.15 -12.03
N GLY A 90 -19.68 -12.04 -11.77
CA GLY A 90 -20.60 -13.18 -11.67
C GLY A 90 -20.69 -13.82 -10.28
N ALA A 91 -21.77 -14.59 -10.07
CA ALA A 91 -22.12 -15.10 -8.74
C ALA A 91 -21.09 -16.08 -8.15
N LEU A 92 -20.56 -16.99 -8.99
CA LEU A 92 -19.59 -17.99 -8.54
C LEU A 92 -18.26 -17.35 -8.08
N ALA A 93 -17.76 -16.37 -8.85
CA ALA A 93 -16.55 -15.65 -8.50
C ALA A 93 -16.75 -14.79 -7.22
N ALA A 94 -17.92 -14.18 -7.07
CA ALA A 94 -18.27 -13.42 -5.86
C ALA A 94 -18.31 -14.29 -4.60
N GLU A 95 -18.81 -15.53 -4.69
CA GLU A 95 -18.80 -16.48 -3.57
C GLU A 95 -17.36 -16.87 -3.18
N SER A 96 -16.53 -17.23 -4.17
CA SER A 96 -15.11 -17.56 -3.96
C SER A 96 -14.35 -16.39 -3.34
N TRP A 97 -14.56 -15.17 -3.85
CA TRP A 97 -13.98 -13.96 -3.29
C TRP A 97 -14.40 -13.71 -1.84
N SER A 98 -15.70 -13.88 -1.54
CA SER A 98 -16.22 -13.72 -0.18
C SER A 98 -15.57 -14.69 0.80
N LYS A 99 -15.37 -15.95 0.40
CA LYS A 99 -14.62 -16.95 1.19
C LYS A 99 -13.16 -16.56 1.36
N TYR A 100 -12.52 -16.05 0.30
CA TYR A 100 -11.14 -15.62 0.32
C TYR A 100 -10.91 -14.46 1.32
N ILE A 101 -11.72 -13.40 1.30
CA ILE A 101 -11.58 -12.24 2.19
C ILE A 101 -12.09 -12.49 3.62
N ALA A 102 -12.88 -13.56 3.85
CA ALA A 102 -13.29 -13.97 5.19
C ALA A 102 -12.11 -14.53 6.01
N VAL A 103 -11.05 -14.99 5.35
CA VAL A 103 -9.80 -15.37 6.02
C VAL A 103 -9.11 -14.11 6.55
N LYS A 104 -8.85 -14.06 7.86
CA LYS A 104 -8.28 -12.88 8.54
C LYS A 104 -6.99 -12.36 7.88
N ALA A 105 -6.15 -13.25 7.35
CA ALA A 105 -4.91 -12.87 6.66
C ALA A 105 -5.15 -12.11 5.34
N ASN A 106 -6.31 -12.29 4.71
CA ASN A 106 -6.64 -11.74 3.40
C ASN A 106 -7.58 -10.52 3.49
N VAL A 107 -7.97 -10.10 4.69
CA VAL A 107 -8.94 -9.00 4.87
C VAL A 107 -8.50 -7.70 4.20
N GLN A 108 -7.17 -7.50 4.08
CA GLN A 108 -6.59 -6.34 3.40
C GLN A 108 -6.88 -6.31 1.89
N MET A 109 -7.23 -7.45 1.28
CA MET A 109 -7.56 -7.51 -0.14
C MET A 109 -8.98 -7.00 -0.45
N LYS A 110 -9.82 -6.84 0.58
CA LYS A 110 -11.24 -6.44 0.43
C LYS A 110 -11.46 -5.19 -0.45
N PRO A 111 -10.68 -4.10 -0.34
CA PRO A 111 -10.86 -2.91 -1.17
C PRO A 111 -10.61 -3.15 -2.66
N PHE A 112 -9.90 -4.23 -3.03
CA PHE A 112 -9.39 -4.46 -4.38
C PHE A 112 -10.23 -5.44 -5.21
N CYS A 113 -11.46 -5.72 -4.77
CA CYS A 113 -12.37 -6.63 -5.47
C CYS A 113 -12.60 -6.22 -6.94
N ASN A 114 -12.83 -4.92 -7.17
CA ASN A 114 -13.11 -4.32 -8.49
C ASN A 114 -12.45 -2.93 -8.62
N LYS A 115 -11.30 -2.78 -7.95
CA LYS A 115 -10.50 -1.55 -7.98
C LYS A 115 -9.04 -1.97 -7.84
N GLY A 116 -8.19 -1.53 -8.75
CA GLY A 116 -6.76 -1.77 -8.64
C GLY A 116 -6.10 -0.88 -7.59
N TRP A 117 -4.77 -0.82 -7.64
CA TRP A 117 -4.01 -0.05 -6.66
C TRP A 117 -2.93 0.79 -7.33
N GLU A 118 -3.20 2.10 -7.43
CA GLU A 118 -2.34 3.08 -8.12
C GLU A 118 -0.88 3.13 -7.63
N TYR A 119 -0.60 2.57 -6.45
CA TYR A 119 0.74 2.53 -5.87
C TYR A 119 1.51 1.22 -6.14
N LEU A 120 0.91 0.25 -6.83
CA LEU A 120 1.52 -1.07 -7.02
C LEU A 120 2.88 -0.96 -7.71
N GLU A 121 2.95 -0.29 -8.86
CA GLU A 121 4.18 -0.12 -9.64
C GLU A 121 5.29 0.61 -8.84
N PHE A 122 4.93 1.63 -8.07
CA PHE A 122 5.89 2.32 -7.20
C PHE A 122 6.48 1.41 -6.13
N LEU A 123 5.70 0.46 -5.62
CA LEU A 123 6.17 -0.48 -4.60
C LEU A 123 6.94 -1.64 -5.21
N GLU A 124 6.63 -2.06 -6.43
CA GLU A 124 7.45 -3.02 -7.20
C GLU A 124 8.84 -2.46 -7.47
N ASP A 125 8.97 -1.17 -7.81
CA ASP A 125 10.27 -0.52 -7.96
C ASP A 125 11.08 -0.42 -6.65
N ILE A 126 10.41 -0.52 -5.50
CA ILE A 126 11.02 -0.46 -4.17
C ILE A 126 11.38 -1.86 -3.64
N PHE A 127 10.80 -2.95 -4.14
CA PHE A 127 10.95 -4.32 -3.59
C PHE A 127 11.34 -5.34 -4.66
#